data_AF-A0A8J9SD58-F1
#
_entry.id   AF-A0A8J9SD58-F1
#
_cell.length_a   1.000
_cell.length_b   1.000
_cell.length_c   1.000
_cell.angle_alpha   90.00
_cell.angle_beta   90.00
_cell.angle_gamma   90.00
#
_symmetry.space_group_name_H-M   'P 1'
#
loop_
_entity.id
_entity.type
_entity.pdbx_description
1 polymer ?
#
loop_
_entity_poly.entity_id
_entity_poly.type
_entity_poly.pdbx_seq_one_letter_code
_entity_poly.pdbx_strand_id
1 'polypeptide(L)'
;MKSSTLVSMLLLVSALSVGYVRSDAWRHVAPTITTHVFQQSGGEDFLELRGGASKRRSNKAKSASLNSKSRTATGKKKVGATAAEKKSALSDTMQRYKRIRPLTRIYITMVGVATLISIIFGEEFTQSLLALDPTRAFYGFEFWRPFTAASFLGPISIGWLMSGYYLFEYGSSLERAYGTAQHFVFLISQVFGLTFLSSLTGQPFFGQSMITAMLHVLSRAMPHQKVKWLIFTVPYWSLPYGLMASDVLQAQSAMAALPHILGIVSGHFYHFHKFIWPKKGGEDWLVAPDFLVRRLDPDSKDAARESVSKALKGRKKNKGHKLGG
;
A
#
# COMPACT_ATOMS: atom_id res chain seq x y z
N MET A 1 -21.08 -5.26 31.12
CA MET A 1 -20.12 -6.29 30.63
C MET A 1 -19.57 -6.06 29.20
N LYS A 2 -19.93 -5.00 28.44
CA LYS A 2 -19.45 -4.76 27.06
C LYS A 2 -18.20 -3.85 26.94
N SER A 3 -17.79 -3.17 28.00
CA SER A 3 -16.65 -2.24 27.98
C SER A 3 -15.28 -2.94 28.12
N SER A 4 -15.22 -4.05 28.88
CA SER A 4 -13.96 -4.74 29.17
C SER A 4 -13.34 -5.45 27.96
N THR A 5 -14.14 -5.86 26.97
CA THR A 5 -13.66 -6.56 25.77
C THR A 5 -13.09 -5.59 24.73
N LEU A 6 -13.65 -4.38 24.60
CA LEU A 6 -13.15 -3.33 23.72
C LEU A 6 -11.79 -2.78 24.19
N VAL A 7 -11.61 -2.61 25.50
CA VAL A 7 -10.31 -2.20 26.08
C VAL A 7 -9.27 -3.32 25.92
N SER A 8 -9.68 -4.59 26.03
CA SER A 8 -8.79 -5.73 25.79
C SER A 8 -8.39 -5.89 24.31
N MET A 9 -9.26 -5.53 23.36
CA MET A 9 -8.93 -5.51 21.92
C MET A 9 -8.04 -4.32 21.56
N LEU A 10 -8.25 -3.13 22.14
CA LEU A 10 -7.37 -1.97 21.94
C LEU A 10 -5.98 -2.19 22.54
N LEU A 11 -5.88 -2.89 23.67
CA LEU A 11 -4.61 -3.28 24.28
C LEU A 11 -3.89 -4.39 23.48
N LEU A 12 -4.61 -5.34 22.87
CA LEU A 12 -4.02 -6.34 21.97
C LEU A 12 -3.50 -5.70 20.67
N VAL A 13 -4.22 -4.73 20.11
CA VAL A 13 -3.80 -3.97 18.92
C VAL A 13 -2.63 -3.03 19.22
N SER A 14 -2.56 -2.45 20.42
CA SER A 14 -1.38 -1.66 20.86
C SER A 14 -0.18 -2.53 21.23
N ALA A 15 -0.38 -3.68 21.88
CA ALA A 15 0.70 -4.58 22.29
C ALA A 15 1.39 -5.26 21.11
N LEU A 16 0.67 -5.50 20.00
CA LEU A 16 1.26 -5.97 18.74
C LEU A 16 1.98 -4.87 17.94
N SER A 17 1.81 -3.60 18.31
CA SER A 17 2.43 -2.43 17.67
C SER A 17 3.70 -1.94 18.38
N VAL A 18 3.88 -2.29 19.66
CA VAL A 18 5.03 -1.87 20.48
C VAL A 18 5.91 -3.07 20.84
N GLY A 19 6.53 -3.65 19.81
CA GLY A 19 7.64 -4.58 19.93
C GLY A 19 8.88 -3.99 19.28
N TYR A 20 9.39 -2.88 19.83
CA TYR A 20 10.63 -2.27 19.37
C TYR A 20 11.81 -3.03 19.99
N VAL A 21 12.26 -4.09 19.31
CA VAL A 21 13.55 -4.71 19.64
C VAL A 21 14.60 -4.11 18.72
N ARG A 22 15.41 -3.25 19.31
CA ARG A 22 16.68 -2.77 18.79
C ARG A 22 17.65 -3.96 18.72
N SER A 23 18.14 -4.27 17.53
CA SER A 23 19.41 -4.97 17.37
C SER A 23 20.00 -4.61 16.01
N ASP A 24 20.99 -3.73 16.04
CA ASP A 24 21.97 -3.57 14.98
C ASP A 24 22.59 -4.93 14.68
N ALA A 25 22.47 -5.39 13.44
CA ALA A 25 23.52 -6.06 12.67
C ALA A 25 22.91 -6.83 11.48
N TRP A 26 23.74 -6.99 10.46
CA TRP A 26 23.59 -7.91 9.32
C TRP A 26 22.85 -7.36 8.11
N ARG A 27 23.63 -6.56 7.38
CA ARG A 27 23.60 -6.49 5.92
C ARG A 27 23.90 -7.86 5.30
N HIS A 28 23.29 -8.09 4.14
CA HIS A 28 23.61 -9.05 3.08
C HIS A 28 22.88 -10.41 3.05
N VAL A 29 22.53 -10.75 1.80
CA VAL A 29 22.09 -12.04 1.24
C VAL A 29 20.56 -12.27 1.20
N ALA A 30 19.97 -11.88 0.07
CA ALA A 30 18.71 -12.42 -0.43
C ALA A 30 18.99 -13.53 -1.45
N PRO A 31 18.24 -14.63 -1.48
CA PRO A 31 18.01 -15.39 -2.69
C PRO A 31 16.61 -15.09 -3.24
N THR A 32 16.63 -14.65 -4.50
CA THR A 32 15.55 -14.56 -5.48
C THR A 32 14.82 -15.90 -5.64
N ILE A 33 13.49 -15.89 -5.82
CA ILE A 33 12.74 -16.73 -6.78
C ILE A 33 11.27 -16.25 -6.90
N THR A 34 10.90 -15.94 -8.16
CA THR A 34 9.57 -15.78 -8.79
C THR A 34 8.52 -14.81 -8.25
N THR A 35 8.36 -13.69 -8.96
CA THR A 35 7.07 -13.06 -9.34
C THR A 35 7.32 -12.16 -10.55
N HIS A 36 7.32 -12.74 -11.76
CA HIS A 36 7.38 -11.99 -13.02
C HIS A 36 5.99 -11.96 -13.66
N VAL A 37 5.13 -11.00 -13.27
CA VAL A 37 4.01 -10.58 -14.13
C VAL A 37 3.79 -9.05 -14.13
N PHE A 38 4.14 -8.28 -13.09
CA PHE A 38 3.95 -6.81 -13.11
C PHE A 38 5.14 -5.97 -12.61
N GLN A 39 6.20 -6.60 -12.08
CA GLN A 39 7.18 -5.89 -11.25
C GLN A 39 8.35 -5.21 -11.98
N GLN A 40 8.48 -5.31 -13.31
CA GLN A 40 9.74 -4.97 -13.97
C GLN A 40 9.88 -3.55 -14.55
N SER A 41 8.89 -2.66 -14.43
CA SER A 41 9.02 -1.29 -14.98
C SER A 41 8.82 -0.16 -13.98
N GLY A 42 8.06 -0.32 -12.89
CA GLY A 42 7.77 0.81 -11.98
C GLY A 42 8.88 1.16 -10.98
N GLY A 43 9.77 0.21 -10.66
CA GLY A 43 10.73 0.37 -9.55
C GLY A 43 12.03 1.07 -9.90
N GLU A 44 12.57 0.83 -11.10
CA GLU A 44 13.87 1.38 -11.52
C GLU A 44 13.70 2.79 -12.13
N ASP A 45 12.65 3.01 -12.93
CA ASP A 45 12.32 4.31 -13.52
C ASP A 45 11.99 5.38 -12.47
N PHE A 46 11.39 4.99 -11.34
CA PHE A 46 11.11 5.89 -10.21
C PHE A 46 12.39 6.35 -9.48
N LEU A 47 13.41 5.49 -9.42
CA LEU A 47 14.72 5.83 -8.84
C LEU A 47 15.56 6.70 -9.77
N GLU A 48 15.40 6.57 -11.10
CA GLU A 48 16.10 7.41 -12.08
C GLU A 48 15.58 8.85 -12.11
N LEU A 49 14.28 9.08 -11.86
CA LEU A 49 13.68 10.42 -11.78
C LEU A 49 14.16 11.27 -10.60
N ARG A 50 14.85 10.69 -9.61
CA ARG A 50 15.44 11.42 -8.46
C ARG A 50 16.91 11.83 -8.67
N GLY A 51 17.52 11.45 -9.79
CA GLY A 51 18.85 11.91 -10.19
C GLY A 51 20.02 11.27 -9.44
N GLY A 52 20.78 10.43 -10.14
CA GLY A 52 22.23 10.28 -9.91
C GLY A 52 22.79 8.86 -9.71
N ALA A 53 23.62 8.47 -10.68
CA ALA A 53 24.70 7.48 -10.64
C ALA A 53 24.35 5.97 -10.71
N SER A 54 24.16 5.51 -11.95
CA SER A 54 24.31 4.09 -12.32
C SER A 54 25.74 3.62 -12.03
N LYS A 55 25.87 2.65 -11.11
CA LYS A 55 27.14 1.93 -10.88
C LYS A 55 27.14 0.67 -11.72
N ARG A 56 27.77 0.76 -12.90
CA ARG A 56 28.11 -0.35 -13.79
C ARG A 56 28.77 -1.48 -12.99
N ARG A 57 28.08 -2.61 -12.84
CA ARG A 57 28.58 -3.79 -12.09
C ARG A 57 29.37 -4.67 -13.05
N SER A 58 30.67 -4.81 -12.80
CA SER A 58 31.54 -5.69 -13.60
C SER A 58 31.24 -7.15 -13.31
N ASN A 59 31.26 -7.97 -14.36
CA ASN A 59 31.26 -9.43 -14.26
C ASN A 59 32.48 -9.88 -13.45
N LYS A 60 32.26 -10.63 -12.37
CA LYS A 60 33.27 -11.48 -11.76
C LYS A 60 32.65 -12.83 -11.47
N ALA A 61 33.01 -13.80 -12.30
CA ALA A 61 32.72 -15.20 -12.12
C ALA A 61 33.19 -15.65 -10.72
N LYS A 62 32.33 -16.36 -9.98
CA LYS A 62 32.76 -17.20 -8.86
C LYS A 62 32.23 -18.61 -9.10
N SER A 63 33.19 -19.47 -9.39
CA SER A 63 33.13 -20.92 -9.44
C SER A 63 32.47 -21.51 -8.20
N ALA A 64 31.80 -22.63 -8.42
CA ALA A 64 30.91 -23.35 -7.53
C ALA A 64 31.61 -23.96 -6.31
N SER A 65 30.96 -23.90 -5.14
CA SER A 65 31.15 -24.88 -4.08
C SER A 65 29.87 -25.70 -3.96
N LEU A 66 29.92 -26.95 -4.43
CA LEU A 66 28.93 -27.96 -4.13
C LEU A 66 28.95 -28.26 -2.62
N ASN A 67 27.89 -27.88 -1.91
CA ASN A 67 27.67 -28.39 -0.55
C ASN A 67 26.88 -29.70 -0.69
N SER A 68 27.59 -30.82 -0.56
CA SER A 68 27.02 -32.16 -0.64
C SER A 68 26.13 -32.43 0.57
N LYS A 69 24.82 -32.49 0.33
CA LYS A 69 23.91 -33.18 1.25
C LYS A 69 24.29 -34.66 1.26
N SER A 70 24.96 -35.08 2.33
CA SER A 70 25.15 -36.48 2.70
C SER A 70 23.80 -37.22 2.59
N ARG A 71 23.73 -38.17 1.65
CA ARG A 71 22.66 -39.16 1.55
C ARG A 71 23.00 -40.28 2.50
N THR A 72 22.24 -40.43 3.58
CA THR A 72 22.28 -41.64 4.39
C THR A 72 21.43 -42.71 3.71
N ALA A 73 22.08 -43.80 3.32
CA ALA A 73 21.47 -44.99 2.75
C ALA A 73 20.83 -45.81 3.86
N THR A 74 19.58 -45.54 4.21
CA THR A 74 18.67 -46.51 4.85
C THR A 74 17.27 -45.89 4.94
N GLY A 75 16.30 -46.54 4.31
CA GLY A 75 14.91 -46.10 4.30
C GLY A 75 14.29 -46.19 5.69
N LYS A 76 14.06 -45.04 6.32
CA LYS A 76 12.98 -44.83 7.30
C LYS A 76 12.65 -43.34 7.32
N LYS A 77 11.52 -42.99 6.70
CA LYS A 77 10.94 -41.65 6.71
C LYS A 77 10.59 -41.33 8.17
N LYS A 78 11.40 -40.50 8.84
CA LYS A 78 11.12 -40.06 10.21
C LYS A 78 9.91 -39.12 10.17
N VAL A 79 8.74 -39.66 10.50
CA VAL A 79 7.48 -38.91 10.69
C VAL A 79 7.62 -38.09 11.97
N GLY A 80 8.38 -36.99 11.89
CA GLY A 80 8.62 -36.06 12.99
C GLY A 80 8.96 -34.65 12.53
N ALA A 81 8.80 -34.35 11.24
CA ALA A 81 9.14 -33.07 10.63
C ALA A 81 8.04 -32.00 10.73
N THR A 82 6.84 -32.35 11.20
CA THR A 82 5.66 -31.49 11.08
C THR A 82 5.74 -30.20 11.92
N ALA A 83 6.38 -30.22 13.10
CA ALA A 83 6.46 -29.03 13.96
C ALA A 83 7.57 -28.04 13.56
N ALA A 84 8.74 -28.53 13.15
CA ALA A 84 9.85 -27.69 12.71
C ALA A 84 9.61 -27.09 11.30
N GLU A 85 9.00 -27.88 10.40
CA GLU A 85 8.60 -27.43 9.06
C GLU A 85 7.45 -26.42 9.12
N LYS A 86 6.44 -26.63 10.00
CA LYS A 86 5.38 -25.63 10.24
C LYS A 86 5.94 -24.33 10.82
N LYS A 87 6.88 -24.38 11.78
CA LYS A 87 7.54 -23.17 12.31
C LYS A 87 8.35 -22.44 11.23
N SER A 88 9.02 -23.16 10.35
CA SER A 88 9.73 -22.60 9.19
C SER A 88 8.77 -21.92 8.22
N ALA A 89 7.70 -22.59 7.79
CA ALA A 89 6.71 -22.04 6.89
C ALA A 89 5.97 -20.82 7.48
N LEU A 90 5.60 -20.87 8.76
CA LEU A 90 5.03 -19.72 9.48
C LEU A 90 6.01 -18.56 9.62
N SER A 91 7.29 -18.86 9.85
CA SER A 91 8.32 -17.81 9.93
C SER A 91 8.57 -17.17 8.58
N ASP A 92 8.52 -17.93 7.48
CA ASP A 92 8.70 -17.43 6.12
C ASP A 92 7.48 -16.60 5.68
N THR A 93 6.25 -17.07 5.94
CA THR A 93 5.03 -16.30 5.64
C THR A 93 4.95 -15.03 6.49
N MET A 94 5.31 -15.09 7.78
CA MET A 94 5.39 -13.92 8.64
C MET A 94 6.45 -12.93 8.15
N GLN A 95 7.61 -13.40 7.69
CA GLN A 95 8.61 -12.55 7.07
C GLN A 95 8.10 -11.90 5.79
N ARG A 96 7.40 -12.64 4.92
CA ARG A 96 6.79 -12.09 3.70
C ARG A 96 5.76 -11.01 4.03
N TYR A 97 4.88 -11.24 5.01
CA TYR A 97 3.90 -10.26 5.47
C TYR A 97 4.56 -9.02 6.07
N LYS A 98 5.63 -9.19 6.85
CA LYS A 98 6.41 -8.06 7.42
C LYS A 98 7.15 -7.23 6.37
N ARG A 99 7.47 -7.80 5.21
CA ARG A 99 8.09 -7.08 4.07
C ARG A 99 7.10 -6.14 3.37
N ILE A 100 5.79 -6.37 3.51
CA ILE A 100 4.77 -5.45 2.99
C ILE A 100 4.89 -4.12 3.74
N ARG A 101 4.69 -3.02 3.00
CA ARG A 101 4.72 -1.68 3.56
C ARG A 101 3.66 -1.51 4.66
N PRO A 102 3.99 -0.78 5.74
CA PRO A 102 3.25 -0.85 7.00
C PRO A 102 1.78 -0.44 6.86
N LEU A 103 1.44 0.61 6.11
CA LEU A 103 0.05 1.06 5.98
C LEU A 103 -0.76 0.19 5.05
N THR A 104 -0.21 -0.16 3.88
CA THR A 104 -0.86 -1.09 2.95
C THR A 104 -1.15 -2.42 3.64
N ARG A 105 -0.20 -2.89 4.47
CA ARG A 105 -0.34 -4.10 5.28
C ARG A 105 -1.50 -4.01 6.28
N ILE A 106 -1.60 -2.89 7.01
CA ILE A 106 -2.70 -2.65 7.95
C ILE A 106 -4.03 -2.65 7.19
N TYR A 107 -4.09 -2.00 6.04
CA TYR A 107 -5.33 -1.92 5.27
C TYR A 107 -5.78 -3.29 4.73
N ILE A 108 -4.86 -4.09 4.19
CA ILE A 108 -5.17 -5.47 3.74
C ILE A 108 -5.65 -6.32 4.92
N THR A 109 -5.06 -6.18 6.11
CA THR A 109 -5.59 -6.88 7.29
C THR A 109 -6.95 -6.40 7.72
N MET A 110 -7.25 -5.10 7.61
CA MET A 110 -8.59 -4.59 7.90
C MET A 110 -9.62 -5.18 6.95
N VAL A 111 -9.30 -5.29 5.66
CA VAL A 111 -10.16 -5.96 4.67
C VAL A 111 -10.36 -7.44 5.03
N GLY A 112 -9.27 -8.16 5.34
CA GLY A 112 -9.36 -9.57 5.73
C GLY A 112 -10.18 -9.80 7.00
N VAL A 113 -10.04 -8.92 8.00
CA VAL A 113 -10.84 -8.96 9.23
C VAL A 113 -12.30 -8.64 8.96
N ALA A 114 -12.60 -7.63 8.13
CA ALA A 114 -13.97 -7.29 7.76
C ALA A 114 -14.66 -8.47 7.04
N THR A 115 -13.94 -9.15 6.12
CA THR A 115 -14.44 -10.34 5.47
C THR A 115 -14.61 -11.52 6.44
N LEU A 116 -13.69 -11.72 7.39
CA LEU A 116 -13.83 -12.77 8.40
C LEU A 116 -15.05 -12.56 9.29
N ILE A 117 -15.32 -11.31 9.69
CA ILE A 117 -16.55 -10.94 10.42
C ILE A 117 -17.78 -11.27 9.59
N SER A 118 -17.77 -10.98 8.29
CA SER A 118 -18.86 -11.33 7.35
C SER A 118 -19.18 -12.82 7.33
N ILE A 119 -18.15 -13.68 7.38
CA ILE A 119 -18.33 -15.13 7.38
C ILE A 119 -18.89 -15.62 8.72
N ILE A 120 -18.43 -15.05 9.83
CA ILE A 120 -18.79 -15.52 11.18
C ILE A 120 -20.20 -15.08 11.58
N PHE A 121 -20.55 -13.82 11.33
CA PHE A 121 -21.82 -13.22 11.80
C PHE A 121 -22.93 -13.23 10.73
N GLY A 122 -22.60 -13.63 9.50
CA GLY A 122 -23.49 -13.55 8.35
C GLY A 122 -23.47 -12.16 7.69
N GLU A 123 -23.89 -12.14 6.43
CA GLU A 123 -23.82 -10.96 5.57
C GLU A 123 -24.75 -9.85 6.04
N GLU A 124 -25.99 -10.18 6.41
CA GLU A 124 -27.01 -9.21 6.85
C GLU A 124 -26.56 -8.40 8.08
N PHE A 125 -26.06 -9.11 9.11
CA PHE A 125 -25.58 -8.46 10.33
C PHE A 125 -24.33 -7.63 10.06
N THR A 126 -23.42 -8.15 9.24
CA THR A 126 -22.17 -7.47 8.91
C THR A 126 -22.41 -6.23 8.08
N GLN A 127 -23.34 -6.27 7.13
CA GLN A 127 -23.74 -5.11 6.36
C GLN A 127 -24.33 -4.03 7.26
N SER A 128 -25.20 -4.38 8.21
CA SER A 128 -25.75 -3.40 9.16
C SER A 128 -24.70 -2.73 10.05
N LEU A 129 -23.62 -3.47 10.37
CA LEU A 129 -22.55 -3.01 11.25
C LEU A 129 -21.49 -2.18 10.50
N LEU A 130 -21.12 -2.59 9.28
CA LEU A 130 -20.05 -1.98 8.50
C LEU A 130 -20.55 -0.90 7.53
N ALA A 131 -21.82 -0.93 7.13
CA ALA A 131 -22.38 0.03 6.18
C ALA A 131 -22.26 1.45 6.71
N LEU A 132 -21.93 2.34 5.78
CA LEU A 132 -22.01 3.77 6.03
C LEU A 132 -23.48 4.18 6.14
N ASP A 133 -23.87 4.61 7.33
CA ASP A 133 -25.09 5.37 7.57
C ASP A 133 -24.66 6.79 7.95
N PRO A 134 -24.83 7.78 7.05
CA PRO A 134 -24.40 9.16 7.31
C PRO A 134 -25.07 9.75 8.55
N THR A 135 -26.34 9.43 8.77
CA THR A 135 -27.11 9.96 9.91
C THR A 135 -26.52 9.45 11.21
N ARG A 136 -26.23 8.14 11.31
CA ARG A 136 -25.60 7.58 12.51
C ARG A 136 -24.14 7.97 12.67
N ALA A 137 -23.40 8.14 11.58
CA ALA A 137 -22.00 8.57 11.63
C ALA A 137 -21.87 9.99 12.22
N PHE A 138 -22.73 10.92 11.79
CA PHE A 138 -22.67 12.32 12.23
C PHE A 138 -23.43 12.59 13.53
N TYR A 139 -24.66 12.06 13.68
CA TYR A 139 -25.47 12.30 14.88
C TYR A 139 -25.21 11.30 16.01
N GLY A 140 -24.76 10.08 15.68
CA GLY A 140 -24.45 9.02 16.65
C GLY A 140 -22.97 8.93 17.06
N PHE A 141 -22.10 9.82 16.54
CA PHE A 141 -20.65 9.82 16.77
C PHE A 141 -19.94 8.50 16.42
N GLU A 142 -20.48 7.75 15.46
CA GLU A 142 -19.95 6.44 15.04
C GLU A 142 -18.82 6.59 13.99
N PHE A 143 -17.71 7.21 14.39
CA PHE A 143 -16.59 7.54 13.48
C PHE A 143 -15.88 6.34 12.85
N TRP A 144 -16.11 5.13 13.34
CA TRP A 144 -15.53 3.91 12.76
C TRP A 144 -16.21 3.49 11.46
N ARG A 145 -17.47 3.90 11.22
CA ARG A 145 -18.27 3.48 10.06
C ARG A 145 -17.62 3.78 8.70
N PRO A 146 -17.05 4.98 8.46
CA PRO A 146 -16.28 5.24 7.25
C PRO A 146 -15.12 4.28 7.03
N PHE A 147 -14.38 3.96 8.09
CA PHE A 147 -13.21 3.07 7.99
C PHE A 147 -13.62 1.63 7.72
N THR A 148 -14.72 1.18 8.31
CA THR A 148 -15.28 -0.15 8.05
C THR A 148 -15.89 -0.26 6.65
N ALA A 149 -16.60 0.77 6.18
CA ALA A 149 -17.17 0.83 4.85
C ALA A 149 -16.11 0.87 3.74
N ALA A 150 -14.95 1.47 4.01
CA ALA A 150 -13.77 1.43 3.13
C ALA A 150 -13.10 0.04 3.10
N SER A 151 -13.25 -0.75 4.15
CA SER A 151 -12.59 -2.06 4.29
C SER A 151 -13.45 -3.22 3.78
N PHE A 152 -14.75 -3.01 3.58
CA PHE A 152 -15.65 -4.03 3.04
C PHE A 152 -15.62 -4.04 1.50
N LEU A 153 -15.12 -5.14 0.92
CA LEU A 153 -15.06 -5.35 -0.53
C LEU A 153 -16.21 -6.22 -1.08
N GLY A 154 -17.10 -6.70 -0.21
CA GLY A 154 -18.19 -7.61 -0.59
C GLY A 154 -17.89 -9.08 -0.28
N PRO A 155 -18.72 -9.99 -0.80
CA PRO A 155 -18.60 -11.43 -0.56
C PRO A 155 -17.34 -12.02 -1.20
N ILE A 156 -16.85 -13.13 -0.62
CA ILE A 156 -15.67 -13.83 -1.15
C ILE A 156 -16.00 -14.35 -2.55
N SER A 157 -15.32 -13.79 -3.54
CA SER A 157 -15.45 -14.12 -4.95
C SER A 157 -14.11 -13.92 -5.64
N ILE A 158 -14.00 -14.36 -6.91
CA ILE A 158 -12.83 -14.04 -7.73
C ILE A 158 -12.65 -12.51 -7.87
N GLY A 159 -13.76 -11.75 -7.94
CA GLY A 159 -13.74 -10.29 -7.95
C GLY A 159 -13.11 -9.73 -6.66
N TRP A 160 -13.53 -10.23 -5.49
CA TRP A 160 -12.93 -9.85 -4.20
C TRP A 160 -11.42 -10.10 -4.16
N LEU A 161 -10.96 -11.25 -4.68
CA LEU A 161 -9.54 -11.58 -4.73
C LEU A 161 -8.75 -10.63 -5.64
N MET A 162 -9.31 -10.31 -6.81
CA MET A 162 -8.70 -9.36 -7.75
C MET A 162 -8.65 -7.95 -7.15
N SER A 163 -9.73 -7.49 -6.51
CA SER A 163 -9.75 -6.22 -5.78
C SER A 163 -8.72 -6.20 -4.64
N GLY A 164 -8.58 -7.29 -3.88
CA GLY A 164 -7.54 -7.42 -2.86
C GLY A 164 -6.12 -7.36 -3.44
N TYR A 165 -5.90 -7.97 -4.61
CA TYR A 165 -4.64 -7.88 -5.33
C TYR A 165 -4.35 -6.44 -5.81
N TYR A 166 -5.33 -5.77 -6.42
CA TYR A 166 -5.21 -4.38 -6.85
C TYR A 166 -4.95 -3.44 -5.68
N LEU A 167 -5.59 -3.68 -4.54
CA LEU A 167 -5.32 -2.94 -3.31
C LEU A 167 -3.87 -3.10 -2.86
N PHE A 168 -3.36 -4.32 -2.87
CA PHE A 168 -1.97 -4.59 -2.50
C PHE A 168 -0.97 -3.94 -3.47
N GLU A 169 -1.17 -4.11 -4.77
CA GLU A 169 -0.28 -3.61 -5.82
C GLU A 169 -0.25 -2.08 -5.84
N TYR A 170 -1.41 -1.44 -5.96
CA TYR A 170 -1.52 0.01 -6.08
C TYR A 170 -1.25 0.70 -4.74
N GLY A 171 -1.71 0.13 -3.62
CA GLY A 171 -1.40 0.64 -2.28
C GLY A 171 0.11 0.62 -2.01
N SER A 172 0.77 -0.51 -2.24
CA SER A 172 2.22 -0.65 -2.00
C SER A 172 3.04 0.23 -2.94
N SER A 173 2.60 0.39 -4.20
CA SER A 173 3.25 1.27 -5.17
C SER A 173 3.13 2.73 -4.75
N LEU A 174 1.94 3.16 -4.31
CA LEU A 174 1.68 4.54 -3.87
C LEU A 174 2.42 4.87 -2.57
N GLU A 175 2.44 3.95 -1.60
CA GLU A 175 3.19 4.10 -0.34
C GLU A 175 4.71 4.15 -0.59
N ARG A 176 5.22 3.42 -1.58
CA ARG A 176 6.62 3.50 -2.01
C ARG A 176 6.93 4.82 -2.72
N ALA A 177 6.02 5.31 -3.56
CA ALA A 177 6.24 6.51 -4.35
C ALA A 177 6.23 7.79 -3.50
N TYR A 178 5.29 7.90 -2.56
CA TYR A 178 5.10 9.14 -1.78
C TYR A 178 5.58 9.07 -0.33
N GLY A 179 5.91 7.88 0.17
CA GLY A 179 6.25 7.66 1.57
C GLY A 179 5.02 7.32 2.42
N THR A 180 5.27 6.73 3.58
CA THR A 180 4.24 6.20 4.48
C THR A 180 3.35 7.30 5.04
N ALA A 181 3.92 8.41 5.50
CA ALA A 181 3.19 9.53 6.09
C ALA A 181 2.28 10.23 5.07
N GLN A 182 2.76 10.41 3.84
CA GLN A 182 1.94 10.99 2.77
C GLN A 182 0.84 10.03 2.32
N HIS A 183 1.14 8.72 2.28
CA HIS A 183 0.14 7.71 2.00
C HIS A 183 -0.96 7.69 3.07
N PHE A 184 -0.63 7.87 4.35
CA PHE A 184 -1.62 8.01 5.41
C PHE A 184 -2.56 9.20 5.17
N VAL A 185 -2.03 10.38 4.86
CA VAL A 185 -2.85 11.56 4.53
C VAL A 185 -3.74 11.30 3.32
N PHE A 186 -3.20 10.63 2.30
CA PHE A 186 -3.99 10.19 1.16
C PHE A 186 -5.16 9.29 1.60
N LEU A 187 -4.91 8.21 2.35
CA LEU A 187 -5.96 7.30 2.83
C LEU A 187 -7.05 8.05 3.61
N ILE A 188 -6.65 8.91 4.54
CA ILE A 188 -7.59 9.70 5.34
C ILE A 188 -8.41 10.65 4.46
N SER A 189 -7.77 11.37 3.53
CA SER A 189 -8.47 12.26 2.60
C SER A 189 -9.49 11.52 1.74
N GLN A 190 -9.17 10.29 1.31
CA GLN A 190 -10.09 9.47 0.52
C GLN A 190 -11.24 8.94 1.37
N VAL A 191 -11.00 8.52 2.61
CA VAL A 191 -12.10 8.08 3.50
C VAL A 191 -13.09 9.22 3.73
N PHE A 192 -12.63 10.44 4.01
CA PHE A 192 -13.53 11.59 4.18
C PHE A 192 -14.21 12.03 2.88
N GLY A 193 -13.46 12.13 1.78
CA GLY A 193 -14.01 12.52 0.47
C GLY A 193 -15.04 11.52 -0.05
N LEU A 194 -14.74 10.21 0.06
CA LEU A 194 -15.66 9.15 -0.33
C LEU A 194 -16.84 9.05 0.62
N THR A 195 -16.70 9.30 1.92
CA THR A 195 -17.84 9.37 2.85
C THR A 195 -18.82 10.46 2.43
N PHE A 196 -18.32 11.65 2.08
CA PHE A 196 -19.15 12.73 1.58
C PHE A 196 -19.86 12.36 0.27
N LEU A 197 -19.11 11.84 -0.71
CA LEU A 197 -19.67 11.43 -2.00
C LEU A 197 -20.68 10.27 -1.86
N SER A 198 -20.37 9.28 -1.03
CA SER A 198 -21.21 8.13 -0.70
C SER A 198 -22.51 8.56 -0.02
N SER A 199 -22.45 9.56 0.85
CA SER A 199 -23.64 10.15 1.49
C SER A 199 -24.57 10.83 0.47
N LEU A 200 -24.01 11.40 -0.61
CA LEU A 200 -24.77 12.02 -1.68
C LEU A 200 -25.37 11.00 -2.66
N THR A 201 -24.66 9.92 -2.97
CA THR A 201 -25.12 8.89 -3.91
C THR A 201 -25.92 7.77 -3.26
N GLY A 202 -25.96 7.70 -1.93
CA GLY A 202 -26.63 6.64 -1.17
C GLY A 202 -25.91 5.29 -1.23
N GLN A 203 -24.63 5.26 -1.61
CA GLN A 203 -23.87 4.00 -1.75
C GLN A 203 -23.23 3.61 -0.41
N PRO A 204 -23.64 2.53 0.27
CA PRO A 204 -23.23 2.25 1.66
C PRO A 204 -21.78 1.76 1.82
N PHE A 205 -21.16 1.24 0.76
CA PHE A 205 -19.80 0.69 0.77
C PHE A 205 -18.96 1.31 -0.35
N PHE A 206 -17.70 1.64 -0.07
CA PHE A 206 -16.83 2.34 -1.03
C PHE A 206 -15.41 1.76 -1.10
N GLY A 207 -15.21 0.50 -0.71
CA GLY A 207 -13.91 -0.16 -0.81
C GLY A 207 -13.35 -0.23 -2.24
N GLN A 208 -14.20 -0.51 -3.24
CA GLN A 208 -13.80 -0.48 -4.65
C GLN A 208 -13.43 0.94 -5.13
N SER A 209 -14.11 1.96 -4.59
CA SER A 209 -13.79 3.36 -4.85
C SER A 209 -12.41 3.72 -4.32
N MET A 210 -12.01 3.18 -3.17
CA MET A 210 -10.69 3.39 -2.59
C MET A 210 -9.57 2.85 -3.49
N ILE A 211 -9.74 1.62 -3.99
CA ILE A 211 -8.80 0.98 -4.92
C ILE A 211 -8.69 1.81 -6.20
N THR A 212 -9.83 2.24 -6.74
CA THR A 212 -9.87 3.05 -7.97
C THR A 212 -9.24 4.42 -7.77
N ALA A 213 -9.40 5.04 -6.60
CA ALA A 213 -8.75 6.30 -6.26
C ALA A 213 -7.22 6.17 -6.21
N MET A 214 -6.70 5.10 -5.58
CA MET A 214 -5.27 4.80 -5.58
C MET A 214 -4.73 4.64 -7.00
N LEU A 215 -5.43 3.81 -7.79
CA LEU A 215 -5.09 3.57 -9.19
C LEU A 215 -5.13 4.87 -10.00
N HIS A 216 -6.12 5.73 -9.79
CA HIS A 216 -6.24 7.00 -10.49
C HIS A 216 -5.08 7.95 -10.17
N VAL A 217 -4.75 8.15 -8.89
CA VAL A 217 -3.65 9.05 -8.52
C VAL A 217 -2.32 8.53 -9.08
N LEU A 218 -2.10 7.22 -8.99
CA LEU A 218 -0.91 6.58 -9.54
C LEU A 218 -0.87 6.70 -11.07
N SER A 219 -2.02 6.53 -11.75
CA SER A 219 -2.11 6.65 -13.21
C SER A 219 -1.76 8.04 -13.74
N ARG A 220 -2.12 9.08 -12.98
CA ARG A 220 -1.79 10.47 -13.30
C ARG A 220 -0.34 10.83 -12.97
N ALA A 221 0.31 10.11 -12.07
CA ALA A 221 1.73 10.31 -11.77
C ALA A 221 2.63 9.82 -12.91
N MET A 222 2.22 8.76 -13.63
CA MET A 222 3.01 8.12 -14.70
C MET A 222 2.15 7.87 -15.96
N PRO A 223 1.65 8.92 -16.63
CA PRO A 223 0.62 8.78 -17.68
C PRO A 223 1.10 8.06 -18.95
N HIS A 224 2.41 8.15 -19.26
CA HIS A 224 3.00 7.57 -20.48
C HIS A 224 3.54 6.16 -20.28
N GLN A 225 3.53 5.64 -19.05
CA GLN A 225 3.97 4.28 -18.80
C GLN A 225 2.98 3.30 -19.45
N LYS A 226 3.51 2.29 -20.14
CA LYS A 226 2.70 1.23 -20.76
C LYS A 226 2.64 0.05 -19.81
N VAL A 227 1.43 -0.41 -19.49
CA VAL A 227 1.22 -1.53 -18.59
C VAL A 227 0.42 -2.61 -19.30
N LYS A 228 0.80 -3.88 -19.08
CA LYS A 228 0.06 -5.02 -19.62
C LYS A 228 -1.21 -5.22 -18.79
N TRP A 229 -2.37 -4.99 -19.39
CA TRP A 229 -3.67 -5.30 -18.81
C TRP A 229 -4.18 -6.62 -19.41
N LEU A 230 -4.02 -7.70 -18.64
CA LEU A 230 -4.26 -9.09 -19.02
C LEU A 230 -3.44 -9.53 -20.25
N ILE A 231 -3.93 -9.25 -21.47
CA ILE A 231 -3.31 -9.61 -22.76
C ILE A 231 -2.88 -8.37 -23.55
N PHE A 232 -3.50 -7.22 -23.30
CA PHE A 232 -3.27 -6.00 -24.07
C PHE A 232 -2.31 -5.05 -23.36
N THR A 233 -1.53 -4.29 -24.12
CA THR A 233 -0.70 -3.22 -23.56
C THR A 233 -1.47 -1.92 -23.62
N VAL A 234 -1.78 -1.37 -22.45
CA VAL A 234 -2.67 -0.23 -22.28
C VAL A 234 -1.89 0.90 -21.58
N PRO A 235 -2.06 2.16 -21.99
CA PRO A 235 -1.38 3.27 -21.31
C PRO A 235 -1.95 3.47 -19.91
N TYR A 236 -1.07 3.79 -18.96
CA TYR A 236 -1.39 3.79 -17.52
C TYR A 236 -2.59 4.69 -17.17
N TRP A 237 -2.73 5.84 -17.84
CA TRP A 237 -3.83 6.79 -17.62
C TRP A 237 -5.23 6.19 -17.87
N SER A 238 -5.32 5.17 -18.73
CA SER A 238 -6.60 4.54 -19.10
C SER A 238 -6.97 3.35 -18.22
N LEU A 239 -6.05 2.88 -17.35
CA LEU A 239 -6.30 1.76 -16.43
C LEU A 239 -7.51 1.92 -15.50
N PRO A 240 -7.78 3.07 -14.85
CA PRO A 240 -8.95 3.18 -13.98
C PRO A 240 -10.27 2.98 -14.73
N TYR A 241 -10.32 3.38 -16.02
CA TYR A 241 -11.49 3.15 -16.87
C TYR A 241 -11.56 1.71 -17.36
N GLY A 242 -10.41 1.08 -17.63
CA GLY A 242 -10.33 -0.35 -17.94
C GLY A 242 -10.85 -1.20 -16.78
N LEU A 243 -10.42 -0.89 -15.54
CA LEU A 243 -10.87 -1.59 -14.34
C LEU A 243 -12.39 -1.43 -14.12
N MET A 244 -12.90 -0.22 -14.33
CA MET A 244 -14.34 0.04 -14.31
C MET A 244 -15.09 -0.81 -15.36
N ALA A 245 -14.56 -0.91 -16.59
CA ALA A 245 -15.19 -1.69 -17.64
C ALA A 245 -15.15 -3.20 -17.32
N SER A 246 -14.05 -3.72 -16.77
CA SER A 246 -13.97 -5.13 -16.37
C SER A 246 -14.96 -5.47 -15.26
N ASP A 247 -15.16 -4.59 -14.29
CA ASP A 247 -16.03 -4.86 -13.16
C ASP A 247 -17.51 -4.76 -13.56
N VAL A 248 -17.86 -3.84 -14.46
CA VAL A 248 -19.20 -3.79 -15.09
C VAL A 248 -19.48 -5.07 -15.89
N LEU A 249 -18.51 -5.54 -16.67
CA LEU A 249 -18.63 -6.78 -17.43
C LEU A 249 -18.72 -8.00 -16.50
N GLN A 250 -17.98 -8.04 -15.39
CA GLN A 250 -18.05 -9.15 -14.45
C GLN A 250 -19.37 -9.17 -13.68
N ALA A 251 -19.85 -8.00 -13.24
CA ALA A 251 -21.10 -7.87 -12.49
C ALA A 251 -22.36 -7.92 -13.38
N GLN A 252 -22.20 -7.86 -14.72
CA GLN A 252 -23.30 -7.77 -15.69
C GLN A 252 -24.29 -6.63 -15.34
N SER A 253 -23.79 -5.55 -14.73
CA SER A 253 -24.60 -4.46 -14.22
C SER A 253 -23.86 -3.12 -14.34
N ALA A 254 -24.54 -2.13 -14.93
CA ALA A 254 -24.02 -0.78 -15.03
C ALA A 254 -23.82 -0.11 -13.65
N MET A 255 -24.54 -0.57 -12.61
CA MET A 255 -24.40 -0.03 -11.25
C MET A 255 -23.04 -0.34 -10.64
N ALA A 256 -22.33 -1.35 -11.13
CA ALA A 256 -20.95 -1.63 -10.72
C ALA A 256 -19.97 -0.53 -11.16
N ALA A 257 -20.34 0.37 -12.08
CA ALA A 257 -19.51 1.51 -12.45
C ALA A 257 -19.47 2.61 -11.37
N LEU A 258 -20.52 2.74 -10.56
CA LEU A 258 -20.66 3.84 -9.59
C LEU A 258 -19.49 3.91 -8.60
N PRO A 259 -19.05 2.80 -7.96
CA PRO A 259 -17.89 2.84 -7.08
C PRO A 259 -16.63 3.36 -7.77
N HIS A 260 -16.39 2.98 -9.04
CA HIS A 260 -15.21 3.44 -9.78
C HIS A 260 -15.30 4.93 -10.12
N ILE A 261 -16.49 5.41 -10.53
CA ILE A 261 -16.71 6.83 -10.81
C ILE A 261 -16.43 7.66 -9.54
N LEU A 262 -16.97 7.24 -8.40
CA LEU A 262 -16.70 7.90 -7.11
C LEU A 262 -15.20 7.92 -6.76
N GLY A 263 -14.52 6.80 -6.98
CA GLY A 263 -13.07 6.68 -6.79
C GLY A 263 -12.26 7.60 -7.71
N ILE A 264 -12.65 7.70 -9.00
CA ILE A 264 -12.01 8.59 -9.97
C ILE A 264 -12.21 10.05 -9.57
N VAL A 265 -13.44 10.45 -9.22
CA VAL A 265 -13.74 11.83 -8.81
C VAL A 265 -12.96 12.21 -7.54
N SER A 266 -12.99 11.36 -6.51
CA SER A 266 -12.26 11.58 -5.26
C SER A 266 -10.73 11.61 -5.46
N GLY A 267 -10.20 10.68 -6.26
CA GLY A 267 -8.78 10.65 -6.61
C GLY A 267 -8.35 11.85 -7.44
N HIS A 268 -9.20 12.31 -8.36
CA HIS A 268 -8.96 13.50 -9.16
C HIS A 268 -8.91 14.76 -8.30
N PHE A 269 -9.84 14.89 -7.35
CA PHE A 269 -9.86 15.99 -6.40
C PHE A 269 -8.57 16.06 -5.57
N TYR A 270 -8.09 14.92 -5.07
CA TYR A 270 -6.80 14.83 -4.38
C TYR A 270 -5.63 15.19 -5.29
N HIS A 271 -5.60 14.64 -6.51
CA HIS A 271 -4.52 14.92 -7.47
C HIS A 271 -4.45 16.42 -7.83
N PHE A 272 -5.61 17.06 -8.03
CA PHE A 272 -5.69 18.49 -8.31
C PHE A 272 -5.12 19.32 -7.16
N HIS A 273 -5.58 19.08 -5.93
CA HIS A 273 -5.12 19.85 -4.77
C HIS A 273 -3.67 19.58 -4.42
N LYS A 274 -3.17 18.37 -4.64
CA LYS A 274 -1.78 18.02 -4.30
C LYS A 274 -0.76 18.45 -5.35
N PHE A 275 -1.08 18.32 -6.64
CA PHE A 275 -0.08 18.50 -7.71
C PHE A 275 -0.32 19.72 -8.60
N ILE A 276 -1.56 20.18 -8.73
CA ILE A 276 -1.92 21.26 -9.66
C ILE A 276 -2.06 22.58 -8.91
N TRP A 277 -2.76 22.57 -7.77
CA TRP A 277 -3.01 23.76 -6.95
C TRP A 277 -1.72 24.46 -6.48
N PRO A 278 -0.70 23.74 -5.97
CA PRO A 278 0.54 24.39 -5.53
C PRO A 278 1.35 25.00 -6.67
N LYS A 279 1.23 24.43 -7.88
CA LYS A 279 1.89 24.97 -9.08
C LYS A 279 1.28 26.29 -9.57
N LYS A 280 0.03 26.57 -9.18
CA LYS A 280 -0.68 27.81 -9.51
C LYS A 280 -0.53 28.89 -8.43
N GLY A 281 0.32 28.66 -7.42
CA GLY A 281 0.56 29.61 -6.33
C GLY A 281 -0.35 29.41 -5.10
N GLY A 282 -1.09 28.31 -5.03
CA GLY A 282 -1.84 27.92 -3.83
C GLY A 282 -0.96 27.24 -2.79
N GLU A 283 -1.38 27.27 -1.52
CA GLU A 283 -0.70 26.55 -0.44
C GLU A 283 -1.05 25.04 -0.51
N ASP A 284 -0.08 24.16 -0.22
CA ASP A 284 -0.31 22.70 -0.18
C ASP A 284 -0.85 22.27 1.19
N TRP A 285 -2.17 22.16 1.31
CA TRP A 285 -2.83 21.75 2.55
C TRP A 285 -2.82 20.23 2.79
N LEU A 286 -2.48 19.43 1.76
CA LEU A 286 -2.43 17.98 1.83
C LEU A 286 -1.01 17.48 2.12
N VAL A 287 -0.18 18.27 2.78
CA VAL A 287 1.16 17.86 3.23
C VAL A 287 1.04 17.02 4.50
N ALA A 288 1.76 15.90 4.55
CA ALA A 288 1.90 15.13 5.78
C ALA A 288 2.50 15.99 6.91
N PRO A 289 1.81 16.16 8.04
CA PRO A 289 2.32 16.95 9.14
C PRO A 289 3.63 16.38 9.68
N ASP A 290 4.46 17.29 10.18
CA ASP A 290 5.85 17.03 10.52
C ASP A 290 6.07 15.92 11.55
N PHE A 291 5.09 15.71 12.43
CA PHE A 291 5.11 14.65 13.45
C PHE A 291 4.85 13.26 12.83
N LEU A 292 3.96 13.15 11.85
CA LEU A 292 3.67 11.88 11.17
C LEU A 292 4.88 11.43 10.36
N VAL A 293 5.52 12.36 9.65
CA VAL A 293 6.75 12.08 8.90
C VAL A 293 7.85 11.58 9.83
N ARG A 294 8.04 12.22 11.00
CA ARG A 294 9.03 11.76 12.01
C ARG A 294 8.73 10.36 12.54
N ARG A 295 7.46 9.99 12.68
CA ARG A 295 7.06 8.70 13.27
C ARG A 295 7.07 7.56 12.26
N LEU A 296 6.63 7.82 11.03
CA LEU A 296 6.38 6.82 9.99
C LEU A 296 7.51 6.71 8.97
N ASP A 297 8.21 7.80 8.66
CA ASP A 297 9.30 7.84 7.69
C ASP A 297 10.55 8.56 8.26
N PRO A 298 11.18 8.04 9.33
CA PRO A 298 12.37 8.67 9.93
C PRO A 298 13.51 8.86 8.91
N ASP A 299 13.73 7.86 8.04
CA ASP A 299 14.77 7.88 7.01
C ASP A 299 14.58 8.98 5.95
N SER A 300 13.34 9.44 5.74
CA SER A 300 13.03 10.45 4.71
C SER A 300 13.60 11.83 5.05
N LYS A 301 13.52 12.23 6.33
CA LYS A 301 14.05 13.51 6.81
C LYS A 301 15.56 13.49 6.89
N ASP A 302 16.16 12.37 7.26
CA ASP A 302 17.60 12.23 7.29
C ASP A 302 18.20 12.27 5.89
N ALA A 303 17.56 11.63 4.90
CA ALA A 303 17.96 11.74 3.50
C ALA A 303 17.82 13.16 2.92
N ALA A 304 16.78 13.91 3.33
CA ALA A 304 16.61 15.31 2.92
C ALA A 304 17.65 16.24 3.58
N ARG A 305 17.95 16.02 4.87
CA ARG A 305 19.01 16.75 5.57
C ARG A 305 20.38 16.47 4.98
N GLU A 306 20.66 15.23 4.63
CA GLU A 306 21.92 14.83 4.00
C GLU A 306 22.07 15.48 2.62
N SER A 307 21.03 15.47 1.77
CA SER A 307 21.09 16.10 0.44
C SER A 307 21.29 17.61 0.53
N VAL A 308 20.61 18.29 1.45
CA VAL A 308 20.79 19.73 1.71
C VAL A 308 22.20 20.00 2.24
N SER A 309 22.70 19.19 3.18
CA SER A 309 24.05 19.35 3.72
C SER A 309 25.13 19.14 2.64
N LYS A 310 24.92 18.20 1.73
CA LYS A 310 25.79 17.92 0.58
C LYS A 310 25.75 19.06 -0.43
N ALA A 311 24.57 19.62 -0.71
CA ALA A 311 24.41 20.79 -1.57
C ALA A 311 25.09 22.04 -0.97
N LEU A 312 24.94 22.27 0.34
CA LEU A 312 25.60 23.38 1.05
C LEU A 312 27.12 23.21 1.07
N LYS A 313 27.64 22.00 1.33
CA LYS A 313 29.09 21.71 1.25
C LYS A 313 29.64 21.89 -0.16
N GLY A 314 28.91 21.47 -1.20
CA GLY A 314 29.27 21.70 -2.60
C GLY A 314 29.35 23.19 -2.95
N ARG A 315 28.38 23.99 -2.48
CA ARG A 315 28.39 25.45 -2.66
C ARG A 315 29.56 26.13 -1.94
N LYS A 316 29.92 25.67 -0.73
CA LYS A 316 31.07 26.20 0.03
C LYS A 316 32.40 25.87 -0.65
N LYS A 317 32.54 24.67 -1.22
CA LYS A 317 33.73 24.24 -1.97
C LYS A 317 33.95 25.08 -3.25
N ASN A 318 32.88 25.40 -3.99
CA ASN A 318 32.98 26.23 -5.21
C ASN A 318 33.25 27.72 -4.93
N LYS A 319 32.92 28.24 -3.74
CA LYS A 319 33.24 29.63 -3.36
C LYS A 319 34.72 29.85 -2.99
N GLY A 320 35.45 28.79 -2.63
CA GLY A 320 36.87 28.88 -2.27
C GLY A 320 37.84 28.88 -3.45
N HIS A 321 37.38 28.63 -4.68
CA HIS A 321 38.24 28.45 -5.87
C HIS A 321 38.39 29.71 -6.74
N LYS A 322 37.98 30.90 -6.26
CA LYS A 322 37.96 32.15 -7.05
C LYS A 322 38.90 33.27 -6.57
N LEU A 323 39.92 32.97 -5.75
CA LEU A 323 40.93 33.95 -5.33
C LEU A 323 42.32 33.36 -5.55
N GLY A 324 42.86 33.58 -6.74
CA GLY A 324 44.17 33.13 -7.19
C GLY A 324 44.36 33.54 -8.64
N GLY A 325 44.24 34.85 -8.89
CA GLY A 325 44.75 35.53 -10.06
C GLY A 325 46.01 36.30 -9.65
#